data_AF-A0A024HPF4-F1
#
_entry.id   AF-A0A024HPF4-F1
#
_cell.length_a   1.000
_cell.length_b   1.000
_cell.length_c   1.000
_cell.angle_alpha   90.00
_cell.angle_beta   90.00
_cell.angle_gamma   90.00
#
_symmetry.space_group_name_H-M   'P 1'
#
loop_
_entity.id
_entity.type
_entity.pdbx_description
1 polymer ?
#
loop_
_entity_poly.entity_id
_entity_poly.type
_entity_poly.pdbx_seq_one_letter_code
_entity_poly.pdbx_strand_id
1 'polypeptide(L)'
;MQKAKLTLTSLAFAMGLAALAGCSFPGVYKIDIQQGNVVTQDMIDQLKPGMTRRQVRFIMGNPLIVDTFHANRWDYLYSLQPGGGQRSQERVSLMFNDNDQLIGLNGDFRPGVSRDEAILGKEAAPGTPQQPTQQKPEQPKEEPAKPGSVEEQLQREVDEAKPVAVPTPQPLDKNPQ
;
A
#
# COMPACT_ATOMS: atom_id res chain seq x y z
N MET A 1 -63.09 -1.50 -35.46
CA MET A 1 -61.63 -1.24 -35.56
C MET A 1 -61.01 -0.53 -34.35
N GLN A 2 -61.76 0.17 -33.48
CA GLN A 2 -61.19 0.86 -32.29
C GLN A 2 -60.62 -0.07 -31.22
N LYS A 3 -61.27 -1.22 -30.96
CA LYS A 3 -60.81 -2.22 -29.96
C LYS A 3 -59.40 -2.75 -30.28
N ALA A 4 -59.12 -3.00 -31.56
CA ALA A 4 -57.81 -3.46 -32.04
C ALA A 4 -56.70 -2.40 -31.91
N LYS A 5 -57.04 -1.12 -32.08
CA LYS A 5 -56.10 -0.01 -31.87
C LYS A 5 -55.75 0.14 -30.37
N LEU A 6 -56.75 -0.04 -29.50
CA LEU A 6 -56.57 0.04 -28.04
C LEU A 6 -55.70 -1.11 -27.48
N THR A 7 -55.84 -2.32 -28.05
CA THR A 7 -55.00 -3.48 -27.68
C THR A 7 -53.58 -3.39 -28.22
N LEU A 8 -53.37 -2.76 -29.39
CA LEU A 8 -52.02 -2.56 -29.94
C LEU A 8 -51.24 -1.52 -29.13
N THR A 9 -51.89 -0.45 -28.68
CA THR A 9 -51.25 0.58 -27.86
C THR A 9 -50.92 0.10 -26.45
N SER A 10 -51.76 -0.74 -25.83
CA SER A 10 -51.43 -1.32 -24.52
C SER A 10 -50.28 -2.33 -24.59
N LEU A 11 -50.19 -3.10 -25.68
CA LEU A 11 -49.10 -4.04 -25.90
C LEU A 11 -47.76 -3.33 -26.15
N ALA A 12 -47.76 -2.25 -26.93
CA ALA A 12 -46.58 -1.42 -27.16
C ALA A 12 -46.10 -0.73 -25.86
N PHE A 13 -47.03 -0.28 -25.02
CA PHE A 13 -46.70 0.33 -23.72
C PHE A 13 -46.12 -0.69 -22.73
N ALA A 14 -46.70 -1.90 -22.66
CA ALA A 14 -46.18 -2.97 -21.81
C ALA A 14 -44.78 -3.44 -22.24
N MET A 15 -44.53 -3.49 -23.55
CA MET A 15 -43.22 -3.88 -24.10
C MET A 15 -42.15 -2.79 -23.88
N GLY A 16 -42.54 -1.51 -23.89
CA GLY A 16 -41.67 -0.40 -23.50
C GLY A 16 -41.29 -0.42 -22.02
N LEU A 17 -42.23 -0.78 -21.13
CA LEU A 17 -41.97 -0.88 -19.69
C LEU A 17 -41.03 -2.04 -19.35
N ALA A 18 -41.13 -3.17 -20.07
CA ALA A 18 -40.24 -4.31 -19.91
C ALA A 18 -38.79 -4.00 -20.35
N ALA A 19 -38.60 -3.14 -21.36
CA ALA A 19 -37.27 -2.71 -21.81
C ALA A 19 -36.52 -1.85 -20.77
N LEU A 20 -37.25 -1.12 -19.91
CA LEU A 20 -36.66 -0.33 -18.81
C LEU A 20 -36.25 -1.18 -17.60
N ALA A 21 -36.83 -2.37 -17.42
CA ALA A 21 -36.49 -3.28 -16.33
C ALA A 21 -35.13 -3.99 -16.53
N GLY A 22 -34.56 -3.95 -17.74
CA GLY A 22 -33.24 -4.50 -18.06
C GLY A 22 -32.06 -3.63 -17.62
N CYS A 23 -32.29 -2.39 -17.20
CA CYS A 23 -31.25 -1.48 -16.73
C CYS A 23 -30.97 -1.66 -15.21
N SER A 24 -30.77 -2.90 -14.77
CA SER A 24 -30.21 -3.14 -13.43
C SER A 24 -28.70 -2.95 -13.51
N PHE A 25 -28.21 -1.79 -13.04
CA PHE A 25 -26.79 -1.46 -13.02
C PHE A 25 -26.07 -2.51 -12.15
N PRO A 26 -25.18 -3.36 -12.71
CA PRO A 26 -24.60 -4.47 -11.99
C PRO A 26 -23.52 -3.94 -11.03
N GLY A 27 -23.94 -3.50 -9.84
CA GLY A 27 -23.07 -3.14 -8.72
C GLY A 27 -22.20 -1.91 -8.97
N VAL A 28 -22.44 -0.83 -8.21
CA VAL A 28 -21.48 0.28 -8.17
C VAL A 28 -20.24 -0.20 -7.42
N TYR A 29 -19.10 -0.28 -8.12
CA TYR A 29 -17.81 -0.57 -7.49
C TYR A 29 -17.50 0.53 -6.46
N LYS A 30 -17.23 0.11 -5.22
CA LYS A 30 -16.80 0.99 -4.15
C LYS A 30 -15.30 0.78 -3.95
N ILE A 31 -14.55 1.87 -4.02
CA ILE A 31 -13.11 1.87 -3.78
C ILE A 31 -12.86 1.86 -2.26
N ASP A 32 -11.76 1.23 -1.86
CA ASP A 32 -11.28 1.26 -0.48
C ASP A 32 -10.81 2.68 -0.12
N ILE A 33 -11.33 3.22 0.99
CA ILE A 33 -10.98 4.56 1.46
C ILE A 33 -10.05 4.41 2.65
N GLN A 34 -8.76 4.73 2.43
CA GLN A 34 -7.76 4.85 3.49
C GLN A 34 -7.59 6.32 3.86
N GLN A 35 -7.58 6.64 5.14
CA GLN A 35 -7.46 8.01 5.64
C GLN A 35 -6.59 8.06 6.89
N GLY A 36 -5.86 9.16 7.03
CA GLY A 36 -5.14 9.46 8.26
C GLY A 36 -3.64 9.18 8.21
N ASN A 37 -3.04 9.03 9.39
CA ASN A 37 -1.63 8.69 9.54
C ASN A 37 -1.46 7.17 9.59
N VAL A 38 -0.72 6.63 8.63
CA VAL A 38 -0.26 5.25 8.67
C VAL A 38 0.72 5.07 9.82
N VAL A 39 0.45 4.10 10.69
CA VAL A 39 1.33 3.71 11.79
C VAL A 39 1.59 2.22 11.67
N THR A 40 2.86 1.85 11.47
CA THR A 40 3.27 0.45 11.40
C THR A 40 3.88 0.00 12.72
N GLN A 41 3.97 -1.33 12.92
CA GLN A 41 4.61 -1.87 14.12
C GLN A 41 6.08 -1.44 14.22
N ASP A 42 6.82 -1.47 13.11
CA ASP A 42 8.22 -1.06 13.05
C ASP A 42 8.44 0.39 13.52
N MET A 43 7.48 1.28 13.24
CA MET A 43 7.54 2.67 13.66
C MET A 43 7.36 2.79 15.18
N ILE A 44 6.43 2.03 15.75
CA ILE A 44 6.19 1.99 17.20
C ILE A 44 7.39 1.40 17.94
N ASP A 45 7.99 0.33 17.41
CA ASP A 45 9.15 -0.34 18.04
C ASP A 45 10.40 0.56 18.05
N GLN A 46 10.49 1.49 17.11
CA GLN A 46 11.56 2.49 17.09
C GLN A 46 11.37 3.58 18.16
N LEU A 47 10.16 3.79 18.68
CA LEU A 47 9.89 4.82 19.69
C LEU A 47 10.48 4.42 21.04
N LYS A 48 11.19 5.36 21.66
CA LYS A 48 11.77 5.18 23.01
C LYS A 48 11.38 6.34 23.92
N PRO A 49 11.11 6.08 25.22
CA PRO A 49 10.96 7.15 26.19
C PRO A 49 12.18 8.09 26.18
N GLY A 50 11.94 9.39 26.34
CA GLY A 50 12.96 10.43 26.28
C GLY A 50 13.22 11.01 24.88
N MET A 51 12.66 10.43 23.82
CA MET A 51 12.78 10.98 22.46
C MET A 51 12.14 12.36 22.35
N THR A 52 12.83 13.30 21.71
CA THR A 52 12.27 14.63 21.44
C THR A 52 11.15 14.57 20.41
N ARG A 53 10.22 15.52 20.45
CA ARG A 53 9.18 15.70 19.41
C ARG A 53 9.70 15.66 17.98
N ARG A 54 10.90 16.20 17.73
CA ARG A 54 11.53 16.18 16.40
C ARG A 54 11.92 14.77 15.97
N GLN A 55 12.49 13.98 16.87
CA GLN A 55 12.86 12.59 16.60
C GLN A 55 11.62 11.72 16.40
N VAL A 56 10.60 11.90 17.24
CA VAL A 56 9.31 11.21 17.08
C VAL A 56 8.69 11.54 15.73
N ARG A 57 8.69 12.82 15.32
CA ARG A 57 8.18 13.24 14.00
C ARG A 57 8.98 12.64 12.84
N PHE A 58 10.28 12.40 13.02
CA PHE A 58 11.10 11.77 11.99
C PHE A 58 10.69 10.31 11.76
N ILE A 59 10.33 9.59 12.81
CA ILE A 59 9.88 8.19 12.75
C ILE A 59 8.41 8.10 12.32
N MET A 60 7.55 8.85 12.99
CA MET A 60 6.09 8.75 12.88
C MET A 60 5.47 9.68 11.82
N GLY A 61 6.24 10.60 11.28
CA GLY A 61 5.72 11.70 10.47
C GLY A 61 4.99 12.77 11.29
N ASN A 62 4.39 13.73 10.59
CA ASN A 62 3.63 14.80 11.21
C ASN A 62 2.20 14.32 11.56
N PRO A 63 1.72 14.51 12.80
CA PRO A 63 0.33 14.22 13.11
C PRO A 63 -0.59 15.13 12.29
N LEU A 64 -1.67 14.58 11.74
CA LEU A 64 -2.65 15.36 10.97
C LEU A 64 -3.51 16.27 11.83
N ILE A 65 -3.65 15.92 13.12
CA ILE A 65 -4.46 16.65 14.08
C ILE A 65 -3.58 16.98 15.28
N VAL A 66 -3.41 18.27 15.55
CA VAL A 66 -2.77 18.77 16.77
C VAL A 66 -3.84 19.47 17.59
N ASP A 67 -4.15 18.91 18.75
CA ASP A 67 -5.12 19.49 19.69
C ASP A 67 -4.51 20.72 20.37
N THR A 68 -5.12 21.89 20.16
CA THR A 68 -4.66 23.16 20.75
C THR A 68 -4.80 23.18 22.28
N PHE A 69 -5.73 22.40 22.84
CA PHE A 69 -5.94 22.32 24.29
C PHE A 69 -4.97 21.35 24.96
N HIS A 70 -4.43 20.40 24.21
CA HIS A 70 -3.50 19.38 24.70
C HIS A 70 -2.22 19.40 23.87
N ALA A 71 -1.48 20.50 23.95
CA ALA A 71 -0.22 20.67 23.21
C ALA A 71 0.80 19.57 23.49
N ASN A 72 0.72 18.89 24.64
CA ASN A 72 1.62 17.80 25.03
C ASN A 72 1.15 16.40 24.61
N ARG A 73 0.10 16.30 23.78
CA ARG A 73 -0.39 15.03 23.22
C ARG A 73 -0.47 15.12 21.71
N TRP A 74 0.10 14.14 21.01
CA TRP A 74 -0.07 13.98 19.57
C TRP A 74 -0.89 12.74 19.26
N ASP A 75 -1.92 12.90 18.45
CA ASP A 75 -2.83 11.83 18.09
C ASP A 75 -2.64 11.46 16.61
N TYR A 76 -2.23 10.22 16.37
CA TYR A 76 -2.14 9.59 15.06
C TYR A 76 -3.39 8.75 14.86
N LEU A 77 -4.22 9.11 13.89
CA LEU A 77 -5.47 8.43 13.59
C LEU A 77 -5.37 7.79 12.21
N TYR A 78 -5.65 6.50 12.11
CA TYR A 78 -5.77 5.77 10.87
C TYR A 78 -7.20 5.22 10.72
N SER A 79 -7.78 5.32 9.53
CA SER A 79 -9.10 4.80 9.22
C SER A 79 -9.08 4.09 7.88
N LEU A 80 -9.51 2.83 7.86
CA LEU A 80 -9.65 2.01 6.68
C LEU A 80 -11.12 1.62 6.51
N GLN A 81 -11.71 2.01 5.38
CA GLN A 81 -13.04 1.58 5.00
C GLN A 81 -12.98 0.83 3.66
N PRO A 82 -13.03 -0.52 3.69
CA PRO A 82 -13.11 -1.30 2.47
C PRO A 82 -14.39 -0.99 1.68
N GLY A 83 -14.35 -1.17 0.37
CA GLY A 83 -15.42 -0.90 -0.58
C GLY A 83 -16.71 -1.65 -0.26
N GLY A 84 -17.61 -1.01 0.49
CA GLY A 84 -18.86 -1.62 0.96
C GLY A 84 -18.75 -2.41 2.27
N GLY A 85 -17.57 -2.41 2.91
CA GLY A 85 -17.33 -3.00 4.23
C GLY A 85 -17.52 -2.03 5.40
N GLN A 86 -17.33 -2.55 6.61
CA GLN A 86 -17.33 -1.75 7.84
C GLN A 86 -16.04 -0.95 7.95
N ARG A 87 -16.15 0.28 8.48
CA ARG A 87 -14.99 1.14 8.76
C ARG A 87 -14.27 0.63 10.00
N SER A 88 -12.96 0.43 9.88
CA SER A 88 -12.05 0.21 11.00
C SER A 88 -11.27 1.50 11.25
N GLN A 89 -11.05 1.83 12.53
CA GLN A 89 -10.26 2.99 12.92
C GLN A 89 -9.30 2.59 14.04
N GLU A 90 -8.10 3.13 13.99
CA GLU A 90 -7.03 2.90 14.96
C GLU A 90 -6.43 4.25 15.34
N ARG A 91 -6.12 4.40 16.63
CA ARG A 91 -5.56 5.61 17.20
C ARG A 91 -4.34 5.27 18.05
N VAL A 92 -3.27 6.02 17.82
CA VAL A 92 -2.09 6.06 18.67
C VAL A 92 -1.90 7.48 19.18
N SER A 93 -1.99 7.63 20.49
CA SER A 93 -1.77 8.88 21.22
C SER A 93 -0.38 8.84 21.86
N LEU A 94 0.50 9.74 21.46
CA LEU A 94 1.81 9.94 22.05
C LEU A 94 1.76 11.07 23.08
N MET A 95 2.27 10.80 24.27
CA MET A 95 2.30 11.77 25.37
C MET A 95 3.70 12.33 25.55
N PHE A 96 3.80 13.64 25.73
CA PHE A 96 5.04 14.35 25.95
C PHE A 96 5.04 15.02 27.34
N ASN A 97 6.23 15.19 27.93
CA ASN A 97 6.41 16.00 29.13
C ASN A 97 6.66 17.49 28.78
N ASP A 98 6.83 18.30 29.83
CA ASP A 98 7.10 19.74 29.70
C ASP A 98 8.45 20.06 29.02
N ASN A 99 9.35 19.09 28.91
CA ASN A 99 10.62 19.20 28.20
C ASN A 99 10.53 18.71 26.75
N ASP A 100 9.32 18.53 26.20
CA ASP A 100 9.05 18.03 24.84
C ASP A 100 9.64 16.64 24.54
N GLN A 101 9.73 15.79 25.56
CA GLN A 101 10.19 14.41 25.44
C GLN A 101 9.05 13.42 25.58
N LEU A 102 9.08 12.37 24.77
CA LEU A 102 8.12 11.27 24.76
C LEU A 102 8.17 10.54 26.11
N ILE A 103 7.04 10.45 26.80
CA ILE A 103 6.91 9.72 28.07
C ILE A 103 6.18 8.40 27.92
N GLY A 104 5.37 8.26 26.87
CA GLY A 104 4.60 7.05 26.64
C GLY A 104 3.67 7.15 25.45
N LEU A 105 3.05 6.01 25.17
CA LEU A 105 2.06 5.83 24.12
C LEU A 105 0.80 5.21 24.72
N ASN A 106 -0.35 5.61 24.20
CA ASN A 106 -1.67 5.09 24.54
C ASN A 106 -2.44 4.87 23.23
N GLY A 107 -3.38 3.94 23.18
CA GLY A 107 -4.18 3.72 21.98
C GLY A 107 -4.89 2.38 21.96
N ASP A 108 -5.66 2.19 20.91
CA ASP A 108 -6.32 0.94 20.54
C ASP A 108 -5.59 0.18 19.43
N PHE A 109 -4.40 0.67 19.05
CA PHE A 109 -3.50 -0.01 18.11
C PHE A 109 -3.11 -1.40 18.63
N ARG A 110 -3.30 -2.43 17.79
CA ARG A 110 -3.03 -3.82 18.12
C ARG A 110 -1.83 -4.33 17.31
N PRO A 111 -0.69 -4.64 17.96
CA PRO A 111 0.46 -5.25 17.31
C PRO A 111 0.12 -6.58 16.63
N GLY A 112 0.69 -6.83 15.46
CA GLY A 112 0.77 -8.19 14.89
C GLY A 112 -0.38 -8.65 14.00
N VAL A 113 -1.39 -7.83 13.72
CA VAL A 113 -2.22 -8.06 12.52
C VAL A 113 -1.47 -7.43 11.35
N SER A 114 -1.02 -8.22 10.39
CA SER A 114 -0.26 -7.82 9.19
C SER A 114 -1.08 -6.90 8.25
N ARG A 115 -1.44 -5.73 8.77
CA ARG A 115 -2.05 -4.61 8.04
C ARG A 115 -0.97 -3.72 7.45
N ASP A 116 0.27 -3.84 7.91
CA ASP A 116 1.42 -3.15 7.35
C ASP A 116 1.53 -3.42 5.83
N GLU A 117 1.33 -4.65 5.36
CA GLU A 117 1.26 -4.98 3.93
C GLU A 117 0.08 -4.34 3.18
N ALA A 118 -1.11 -4.34 3.79
CA ALA A 118 -2.32 -3.75 3.20
C ALA A 118 -2.19 -2.22 3.10
N ILE A 119 -1.48 -1.61 4.06
CA ILE A 119 -1.22 -0.18 4.08
C ILE A 119 -0.08 0.20 3.13
N LEU A 120 0.99 -0.59 3.05
CA LEU A 120 2.10 -0.39 2.10
C LEU A 120 1.73 -0.75 0.66
N GLY A 121 0.52 -1.27 0.41
CA GLY A 121 0.04 -1.62 -0.92
C GLY A 121 0.74 -2.83 -1.54
N LYS A 122 1.31 -3.73 -0.73
CA LYS A 122 2.04 -4.90 -1.22
C LYS A 122 1.14 -6.04 -1.71
N GLU A 123 -0.17 -6.03 -1.43
CA GLU A 123 -1.14 -6.94 -2.07
C GLU A 123 -2.56 -6.37 -2.01
N ALA A 124 -3.10 -5.97 -3.17
CA ALA A 124 -4.52 -6.08 -3.57
C ALA A 124 -4.71 -5.54 -4.99
N ALA A 125 -4.34 -6.32 -6.00
CA ALA A 125 -4.90 -6.16 -7.34
C ALA A 125 -6.32 -6.77 -7.32
N PRO A 126 -7.40 -6.00 -7.56
CA PRO A 126 -8.75 -6.57 -7.61
C PRO A 126 -8.96 -7.26 -8.96
N GLY A 127 -8.87 -8.58 -8.97
CA GLY A 127 -9.25 -9.38 -10.13
C GLY A 127 -8.55 -10.73 -10.25
N THR A 128 -8.77 -11.66 -9.32
CA THR A 128 -8.57 -13.09 -9.64
C THR A 128 -9.64 -13.93 -8.94
N PRO A 129 -10.55 -14.59 -9.68
CA PRO A 129 -11.42 -15.62 -9.12
C PRO A 129 -10.56 -16.78 -8.60
N GLN A 130 -10.89 -17.28 -7.42
CA GLN A 130 -10.29 -18.49 -6.86
C GLN A 130 -10.45 -19.67 -7.82
N GLN A 131 -9.35 -20.34 -8.14
CA GLN A 131 -9.35 -21.69 -8.72
C GLN A 131 -8.39 -22.59 -7.90
N PRO A 132 -8.71 -23.87 -7.69
CA PRO A 132 -8.15 -24.68 -6.61
C PRO A 132 -6.81 -25.37 -6.96
N THR A 133 -5.92 -25.39 -5.97
CA THR A 133 -4.75 -26.28 -5.73
C THR A 133 -3.59 -26.29 -6.75
N GLN A 134 -2.36 -26.37 -6.19
CA GLN A 134 -1.04 -26.63 -6.83
C GLN A 134 -0.42 -25.39 -7.47
N GLN A 135 0.83 -24.95 -7.23
CA GLN A 135 2.09 -25.62 -6.92
C GLN A 135 3.09 -24.63 -6.28
N LYS A 136 4.03 -25.19 -5.51
CA LYS A 136 5.28 -24.56 -5.02
C LYS A 136 6.02 -23.84 -6.18
N PRO A 137 6.64 -22.66 -5.99
CA PRO A 137 7.41 -22.03 -7.06
C PRO A 137 8.64 -22.90 -7.37
N GLU A 138 8.60 -23.59 -8.50
CA GLU A 138 9.82 -24.09 -9.13
C GLU A 138 10.59 -22.89 -9.68
N GLN A 139 11.88 -22.85 -9.37
CA GLN A 139 12.85 -21.96 -9.99
C GLN A 139 12.70 -22.05 -11.52
N PRO A 140 12.74 -20.91 -12.24
CA PRO A 140 12.87 -20.96 -13.69
C PRO A 140 14.12 -21.78 -14.02
N LYS A 141 13.91 -22.96 -14.58
CA LYS A 141 14.97 -23.74 -15.19
C LYS A 141 15.47 -22.91 -16.38
N GLU A 142 16.66 -22.33 -16.24
CA GLU A 142 17.35 -21.67 -17.34
C GLU A 142 17.37 -22.61 -18.55
N GLU A 143 16.60 -22.24 -19.56
CA GLU A 143 16.73 -22.82 -20.89
C GLU A 143 18.00 -22.21 -21.48
N PRO A 144 19.00 -23.00 -21.89
CA PRO A 144 20.24 -22.46 -22.43
C PRO A 144 19.92 -21.61 -23.65
N ALA A 145 20.58 -20.45 -23.75
CA ALA A 145 20.38 -19.51 -24.84
C ALA A 145 20.44 -20.22 -26.20
N LYS A 146 19.47 -19.92 -27.07
CA LYS A 146 19.41 -20.51 -28.41
C LYS A 146 20.68 -20.14 -29.19
N PRO A 147 21.36 -21.10 -29.86
CA PRO A 147 22.61 -20.83 -30.56
C PRO A 147 22.43 -19.74 -31.62
N GLY A 148 23.15 -18.63 -31.48
CA GLY A 148 23.12 -17.48 -32.40
C GLY A 148 22.22 -16.32 -32.00
N SER A 149 21.59 -16.34 -30.81
CA SER A 149 20.82 -15.20 -30.30
C SER A 149 21.71 -14.02 -29.92
N VAL A 150 21.17 -12.80 -30.02
CA VAL A 150 21.79 -11.56 -29.52
C VAL A 150 22.12 -11.65 -28.02
N GLU A 151 21.36 -12.44 -27.26
CA GLU A 151 21.60 -12.71 -25.84
C GLU A 151 22.90 -13.51 -25.60
N GLU A 152 23.24 -14.44 -26.50
CA GLU A 152 24.50 -15.21 -26.43
C GLU A 152 25.70 -14.34 -26.81
N GLN A 153 25.51 -13.39 -27.73
CA GLN A 153 26.55 -12.42 -28.11
C GLN A 153 26.86 -11.48 -26.95
N LEU A 154 25.82 -10.95 -26.29
CA LEU A 154 25.95 -10.10 -25.10
C LEU A 154 26.59 -10.87 -23.94
N GLN A 155 26.19 -12.12 -23.72
CA GLN A 155 26.78 -12.93 -22.65
C GLN A 155 28.26 -13.23 -22.89
N ARG A 156 28.65 -13.56 -24.14
CA ARG A 156 30.07 -13.73 -24.50
C ARG A 156 30.88 -12.45 -24.30
N GLU A 157 30.32 -11.31 -24.68
CA GLU A 157 31.01 -10.01 -24.57
C GLU A 157 31.22 -9.60 -23.11
N VAL A 158 30.25 -9.90 -22.24
CA VAL A 158 30.38 -9.70 -20.78
C VAL A 158 31.39 -10.68 -20.16
N ASP A 159 31.38 -11.94 -20.59
CA ASP A 159 32.29 -12.96 -20.05
C ASP A 159 33.75 -12.78 -20.54
N GLU A 160 33.95 -12.21 -21.74
CA GLU A 160 35.27 -11.92 -22.31
C GLU A 160 35.89 -10.62 -21.74
N ALA A 161 35.07 -9.75 -21.13
CA ALA A 161 35.54 -8.51 -20.52
C ALA A 161 36.46 -8.80 -19.33
N LYS A 162 37.78 -8.79 -19.57
CA LYS A 162 38.79 -8.91 -18.51
C LYS A 162 38.69 -7.73 -17.54
N PRO A 163 38.64 -7.97 -16.23
CA PRO A 163 38.69 -6.90 -15.25
C PRO A 163 40.05 -6.20 -15.32
N VAL A 164 40.05 -4.93 -15.70
CA VAL A 164 41.23 -4.07 -15.61
C VAL A 164 41.42 -3.71 -14.13
N ALA A 165 42.60 -4.01 -13.58
CA ALA A 165 42.91 -3.68 -12.20
C ALA A 165 42.83 -2.16 -11.99
N VAL A 166 41.96 -1.74 -11.08
CA VAL A 166 41.83 -0.34 -10.66
C VAL A 166 43.19 0.11 -10.09
N PRO A 167 43.80 1.20 -10.58
CA PRO A 167 45.08 1.67 -10.04
C PRO A 167 44.90 2.02 -8.56
N THR A 168 45.65 1.33 -7.70
CA THR A 168 45.65 1.60 -6.26
C THR A 168 46.19 3.02 -6.02
N PRO A 169 45.46 3.89 -5.30
CA PRO A 169 45.96 5.23 -5.01
C PRO A 169 47.22 5.14 -4.15
N GLN A 170 48.28 5.83 -4.57
CA GLN A 170 49.54 5.92 -3.81
C GLN A 170 49.29 6.70 -2.50
N PRO A 171 49.80 6.23 -1.35
CA PRO A 171 49.69 6.98 -0.10
C PRO A 171 50.39 8.34 -0.21
N LEU A 172 49.76 9.41 0.29
CA LEU A 172 50.40 10.71 0.42
C LEU A 172 51.60 10.60 1.37
N ASP A 173 52.79 10.95 0.88
CA ASP A 173 54.01 11.06 1.70
C ASP A 173 53.77 12.05 2.86
N LYS A 174 53.85 11.54 4.09
CA LYS A 174 53.86 12.36 5.31
C LYS A 174 55.31 12.55 5.75
N ASN A 175 56.08 13.35 5.01
CA ASN A 175 57.40 13.78 5.47
C ASN A 175 57.31 15.22 6.01
N PRO A 176 57.50 15.45 7.33
CA PRO A 176 57.67 16.79 7.86
C PRO A 176 59.16 17.20 7.73
N GLN A 177 59.41 18.25 6.95
CA GLN A 177 60.62 19.07 7.07
C GLN A 177 60.24 20.34 7.82
#